data_AF-A0A7C7L3A2-F1
#
_entry.id   AF-A0A7C7L3A2-F1
#
_cell.length_a   1.000
_cell.length_b   1.000
_cell.length_c   1.000
_cell.angle_alpha   90.00
_cell.angle_beta   90.00
_cell.angle_gamma   90.00
#
_symmetry.space_group_name_H-M   'P 1'
#
loop_
_entity.id
_entity.type
_entity.pdbx_description
1 polymer ?
#
loop_
_entity_poly.entity_id
_entity_poly.type
_entity_poly.pdbx_seq_one_letter_code
_entity_poly.pdbx_strand_id
1 'polypeptide(L)'
;MSPFSRSAYFRLMDSRQRAIERFSPDYPLVLFVSLSRLSQGAAIFAGLFQILGRFSELALVNTAIALGLALVATGLSLFHIHDRPRFWAMIKNLRSPVSWEIILSGAYTAIVSLNLILLQSIPALGKVLMGYALVVFAILALAATGFAYRFLAHPAWNTPILSIIYLISGLILGLALTSSYAPASLGLDFKPVLGSLGLLLLLQALVELFYLRYL
;
A
#
# COMPACT_ATOMS: atom_id res chain seq x y z
N MET A 1 -13.56 37.99 19.57
CA MET A 1 -14.37 38.45 18.42
C MET A 1 -13.86 37.72 17.19
N SER A 2 -14.71 37.04 16.42
CA SER A 2 -14.23 36.36 15.21
C SER A 2 -13.80 37.42 14.17
N PRO A 3 -12.72 37.20 13.41
CA PRO A 3 -12.21 38.17 12.44
C PRO A 3 -13.09 38.27 11.17
N PHE A 4 -14.24 37.59 11.16
CA PHE A 4 -15.10 37.46 9.99
C PHE A 4 -16.42 38.20 10.20
N SER A 5 -16.93 38.83 9.14
CA SER A 5 -18.30 39.37 9.17
C SER A 5 -19.29 38.24 9.48
N ARG A 6 -20.39 38.56 10.18
CA ARG A 6 -21.39 37.58 10.62
C ARG A 6 -21.91 36.70 9.47
N SER A 7 -22.02 37.24 8.26
CA SER A 7 -22.42 36.52 7.05
C SER A 7 -21.32 35.65 6.43
N ALA A 8 -20.04 35.98 6.63
CA ALA A 8 -18.92 35.12 6.22
C ALA A 8 -18.78 33.94 7.18
N TYR A 9 -19.02 34.15 8.48
CA TYR A 9 -19.05 33.09 9.47
C TYR A 9 -20.14 32.05 9.18
N PHE A 10 -21.38 32.48 8.91
CA PHE A 10 -22.46 31.56 8.56
C PHE A 10 -22.21 30.81 7.23
N ARG A 11 -21.59 31.44 6.24
CA ARG A 11 -21.20 30.75 5.00
C ARG A 11 -20.12 29.70 5.21
N LEU A 12 -19.17 29.94 6.12
CA LEU A 12 -18.16 28.97 6.53
C LEU A 12 -18.76 27.80 7.32
N MET A 13 -19.76 28.08 8.16
CA MET A 13 -20.47 27.04 8.91
C MET A 13 -21.35 26.21 7.96
N ASP A 14 -22.10 26.84 7.06
CA ASP A 14 -22.91 26.15 6.04
C ASP A 14 -22.05 25.34 5.06
N SER A 15 -20.85 25.80 4.70
CA SER A 15 -19.94 25.05 3.84
C SER A 15 -19.33 23.86 4.57
N ARG A 16 -18.97 24.01 5.86
CA ARG A 16 -18.58 22.90 6.74
C ARG A 16 -19.70 21.89 6.92
N GLN A 17 -20.91 22.35 7.18
CA GLN A 17 -22.06 21.49 7.48
C GLN A 17 -22.48 20.70 6.23
N ARG A 18 -22.46 21.34 5.05
CA ARG A 18 -22.64 20.66 3.76
C ARG A 18 -21.49 19.71 3.39
N ALA A 19 -20.27 19.98 3.84
CA ALA A 19 -19.13 19.07 3.67
C ALA A 19 -19.28 17.81 4.56
N ILE A 20 -19.78 17.98 5.78
CA ILE A 20 -20.06 16.86 6.72
C ILE A 20 -21.22 15.98 6.20
N GLU A 21 -22.25 16.57 5.58
CA GLU A 21 -23.44 15.83 5.08
C GLU A 21 -23.22 15.07 3.76
N ARG A 22 -22.12 15.35 3.03
CA ARG A 22 -21.81 14.70 1.74
C ARG A 22 -20.56 13.82 1.80
N PHE A 23 -20.26 13.27 2.96
CA PHE A 23 -19.11 12.39 3.09
C PHE A 23 -19.44 10.98 2.58
N SER A 24 -18.89 10.62 1.41
CA SER A 24 -18.88 9.25 0.89
C SER A 24 -17.47 8.68 0.99
N PRO A 25 -17.28 7.47 1.57
CA PRO A 25 -15.97 6.82 1.61
C PRO A 25 -15.38 6.69 0.21
N ASP A 26 -14.10 7.02 0.06
CA ASP A 26 -13.40 6.82 -1.21
C ASP A 26 -13.01 5.34 -1.36
N TYR A 27 -13.97 4.53 -1.80
CA TYR A 27 -13.78 3.09 -1.96
C TYR A 27 -12.61 2.72 -2.89
N PRO A 28 -12.38 3.40 -4.04
CA PRO A 28 -11.19 3.15 -4.86
C PRO A 28 -9.88 3.30 -4.07
N LEU A 29 -9.78 4.32 -3.21
CA LEU A 29 -8.59 4.56 -2.40
C LEU A 29 -8.36 3.46 -1.34
N VAL A 30 -9.42 3.00 -0.66
CA VAL A 30 -9.34 1.89 0.31
C VAL A 30 -8.82 0.61 -0.35
N LEU A 31 -9.38 0.28 -1.51
CA LEU A 31 -9.00 -0.90 -2.26
C LEU A 31 -7.56 -0.78 -2.77
N PHE A 32 -7.17 0.40 -3.25
CA PHE A 32 -5.78 0.68 -3.63
C PHE A 32 -4.82 0.42 -2.47
N VAL A 33 -5.06 0.99 -1.29
CA VAL A 33 -4.20 0.85 -0.10
C VAL A 33 -4.14 -0.61 0.39
N SER A 34 -5.25 -1.33 0.32
CA SER A 34 -5.31 -2.73 0.74
C SER A 34 -4.54 -3.64 -0.21
N LEU A 35 -4.76 -3.49 -1.52
CA LEU A 35 -4.10 -4.32 -2.52
C LEU A 35 -2.62 -3.96 -2.68
N SER A 36 -2.23 -2.69 -2.53
CA SER A 36 -0.83 -2.27 -2.59
C SER A 36 -0.02 -2.91 -1.47
N ARG A 37 -0.55 -2.95 -0.23
CA ARG A 37 0.07 -3.62 0.91
C ARG A 37 0.23 -5.13 0.70
N LEU A 38 -0.82 -5.81 0.21
CA LEU A 38 -0.75 -7.24 -0.12
C LEU A 38 0.32 -7.51 -1.17
N SER A 39 0.34 -6.69 -2.24
CA SER A 39 1.33 -6.72 -3.32
C SER A 39 2.75 -6.60 -2.77
N GLN A 40 3.02 -5.53 -2.01
CA GLN A 40 4.36 -5.22 -1.48
C GLN A 40 4.80 -6.29 -0.45
N GLY A 41 3.87 -6.77 0.38
CA GLY A 41 4.09 -7.89 1.28
C GLY A 41 4.52 -9.17 0.55
N ALA A 42 3.78 -9.57 -0.48
CA ALA A 42 4.12 -10.73 -1.31
C ALA A 42 5.50 -10.59 -1.98
N ALA A 43 5.82 -9.40 -2.48
CA ALA A 43 7.13 -9.11 -3.08
C ALA A 43 8.28 -9.22 -2.06
N ILE A 44 8.08 -8.81 -0.80
CA ILE A 44 9.09 -9.00 0.26
C ILE A 44 9.38 -10.49 0.43
N PHE A 45 8.35 -11.34 0.54
CA PHE A 45 8.57 -12.78 0.68
C PHE A 45 9.18 -13.41 -0.58
N ALA A 46 8.78 -13.00 -1.78
CA ALA A 46 9.48 -13.39 -3.01
C ALA A 46 10.97 -13.06 -2.96
N GLY A 47 11.31 -11.85 -2.51
CA GLY A 47 12.70 -11.42 -2.39
C GLY A 47 13.48 -12.22 -1.35
N LEU A 48 12.87 -12.49 -0.18
CA LEU A 48 13.48 -13.33 0.86
C LEU A 48 13.75 -14.75 0.38
N PHE A 49 12.82 -15.37 -0.36
CA PHE A 49 13.03 -16.70 -0.95
C PHE A 49 14.20 -16.72 -1.93
N GLN A 50 14.34 -15.68 -2.75
CA GLN A 50 15.48 -15.54 -3.67
C GLN A 50 16.81 -15.33 -2.92
N ILE A 51 16.83 -14.49 -1.88
CA ILE A 51 18.03 -14.24 -1.07
C ILE A 51 18.50 -15.51 -0.37
N LEU A 52 17.55 -16.29 0.17
CA LEU A 52 17.83 -17.56 0.84
C LEU A 52 18.19 -18.68 -0.15
N GLY A 53 17.97 -18.50 -1.45
CA GLY A 53 18.16 -19.53 -2.46
C GLY A 53 17.24 -20.74 -2.26
N ARG A 54 16.08 -20.56 -1.62
CA ARG A 54 15.12 -21.62 -1.29
C ARG A 54 13.74 -21.28 -1.81
N PHE A 55 12.91 -22.30 -2.02
CA PHE A 55 11.51 -22.13 -2.43
C PHE A 55 11.35 -21.32 -3.73
N SER A 56 12.11 -21.67 -4.77
CA SER A 56 12.12 -20.96 -6.06
C SER A 56 10.74 -20.87 -6.73
N GLU A 57 9.91 -21.90 -6.56
CA GLU A 57 8.52 -21.90 -7.05
C GLU A 57 7.68 -20.86 -6.29
N LEU A 58 7.79 -20.79 -4.96
CA LEU A 58 7.11 -19.76 -4.17
C LEU A 58 7.62 -18.35 -4.52
N ALA A 59 8.91 -18.19 -4.80
CA ALA A 59 9.46 -16.91 -5.24
C ALA A 59 8.80 -16.44 -6.55
N LEU A 60 8.63 -17.34 -7.52
CA LEU A 60 7.98 -17.06 -8.79
C LEU A 60 6.49 -16.71 -8.60
N VAL A 61 5.76 -17.55 -7.85
CA VAL A 61 4.32 -17.36 -7.59
C VAL A 61 4.07 -16.04 -6.83
N ASN A 62 4.83 -15.76 -5.77
CA ASN A 62 4.71 -14.49 -5.06
C ASN A 62 5.04 -13.29 -5.96
N THR A 63 6.06 -13.39 -6.81
CA THR A 63 6.39 -12.29 -7.75
C THR A 63 5.24 -12.03 -8.71
N ALA A 64 4.64 -13.08 -9.27
CA ALA A 64 3.50 -12.96 -10.20
C ALA A 64 2.26 -12.36 -9.52
N ILE A 65 1.93 -12.85 -8.32
CA ILE A 65 0.80 -12.32 -7.52
C ILE A 65 1.06 -10.86 -7.13
N ALA A 66 2.27 -10.54 -6.67
CA ALA A 66 2.66 -9.19 -6.30
C ALA A 66 2.48 -8.22 -7.47
N LEU A 67 2.93 -8.59 -8.68
CA LEU A 67 2.73 -7.78 -9.88
C LEU A 67 1.25 -7.62 -10.23
N GLY A 68 0.48 -8.71 -10.23
CA GLY A 68 -0.96 -8.68 -10.54
C GLY A 68 -1.71 -7.73 -9.60
N LEU A 69 -1.46 -7.83 -8.29
CA LEU A 69 -2.05 -6.96 -7.28
C LEU A 69 -1.58 -5.50 -7.43
N ALA A 70 -0.30 -5.25 -7.73
CA ALA A 70 0.23 -3.90 -7.98
C ALA A 70 -0.48 -3.21 -9.16
N LEU A 71 -0.70 -3.95 -10.25
CA LEU A 71 -1.38 -3.43 -11.44
C LEU A 71 -2.86 -3.13 -11.17
N VAL A 72 -3.56 -4.02 -10.45
CA VAL A 72 -4.96 -3.78 -10.05
C VAL A 72 -5.06 -2.59 -9.11
N ALA A 73 -4.19 -2.50 -8.10
CA ALA A 73 -4.13 -1.36 -7.19
C ALA A 73 -3.89 -0.05 -7.95
N THR A 74 -2.93 -0.03 -8.86
CA THR A 74 -2.65 1.14 -9.71
C THR A 74 -3.85 1.50 -10.58
N GLY A 75 -4.57 0.52 -11.14
CA GLY A 75 -5.80 0.78 -11.87
C GLY A 75 -6.88 1.43 -11.00
N LEU A 76 -7.03 0.99 -9.75
CA LEU A 76 -7.96 1.56 -8.79
C LEU A 76 -7.62 3.00 -8.40
N SER A 77 -6.33 3.31 -8.23
CA SER A 77 -5.91 4.68 -7.89
C SER A 77 -6.21 5.68 -9.01
N LEU A 78 -6.30 5.24 -10.27
CA LEU A 78 -6.70 6.11 -11.38
C LEU A 78 -8.17 6.55 -11.30
N PHE A 79 -9.06 5.74 -10.72
CA PHE A 79 -10.47 6.11 -10.54
C PHE A 79 -10.66 7.18 -9.45
N HIS A 80 -9.69 7.34 -8.55
CA HIS A 80 -9.67 8.40 -7.55
C HIS A 80 -9.29 9.78 -8.15
N ILE A 81 -8.59 9.82 -9.28
CA ILE A 81 -8.07 11.08 -9.85
C ILE A 81 -9.18 11.82 -10.61
N HIS A 82 -9.70 12.90 -10.02
CA HIS A 82 -10.74 13.74 -10.66
C HIS A 82 -10.17 14.85 -11.57
N ASP A 83 -8.98 15.38 -11.27
CA ASP A 83 -8.37 16.49 -12.02
C ASP A 83 -6.97 16.09 -12.52
N ARG A 84 -6.91 15.63 -13.78
CA ARG A 84 -5.67 15.14 -14.41
C ARG A 84 -4.59 16.22 -14.54
N PRO A 85 -4.88 17.46 -14.98
CA PRO A 85 -3.90 18.55 -14.98
C PRO A 85 -3.24 18.79 -13.62
N ARG A 86 -4.03 18.82 -12.55
CA ARG A 86 -3.49 19.01 -11.18
C ARG A 86 -2.65 17.83 -10.72
N PHE A 87 -3.06 16.62 -11.07
CA PHE A 87 -2.28 15.41 -10.78
C PHE A 87 -0.87 15.47 -11.39
N TRP A 88 -0.74 15.90 -12.65
CA TRP A 88 0.57 16.05 -13.28
C TRP A 88 1.43 17.14 -12.63
N ALA A 89 0.81 18.23 -12.19
CA ALA A 89 1.52 19.27 -11.44
C ALA A 89 1.97 18.76 -10.05
N MET A 90 1.15 17.93 -9.40
CA MET A 90 1.46 17.32 -8.12
C MET A 90 2.68 16.40 -8.22
N ILE A 91 2.73 15.49 -9.20
CA ILE A 91 3.87 14.56 -9.38
C ILE A 91 5.20 15.31 -9.49
N LYS A 92 5.22 16.48 -10.15
CA LYS A 92 6.43 17.30 -10.30
C LYS A 92 6.90 17.95 -8.99
N ASN A 93 6.04 18.03 -7.98
CA ASN A 93 6.39 18.56 -6.67
C ASN A 93 7.03 17.49 -5.78
N LEU A 94 8.36 17.39 -5.81
CA LEU A 94 9.13 16.43 -5.00
C LEU A 94 9.10 16.72 -3.48
N ARG A 95 8.50 17.83 -3.04
CA ARG A 95 8.26 18.08 -1.61
C ARG A 95 6.99 17.39 -1.11
N SER A 96 6.12 16.95 -2.02
CA SER A 96 4.86 16.28 -1.66
C SER A 96 5.11 14.82 -1.26
N PRO A 97 4.62 14.39 -0.08
CA PRO A 97 4.62 12.98 0.32
C PRO A 97 3.97 12.05 -0.72
N VAL A 98 2.86 12.50 -1.34
CA VAL A 98 2.12 11.76 -2.36
C VAL A 98 2.95 11.55 -3.63
N SER A 99 3.81 12.52 -3.97
CA SER A 99 4.69 12.36 -5.14
C SER A 99 5.73 11.28 -4.92
N TRP A 100 6.27 11.17 -3.69
CA TRP A 100 7.17 10.07 -3.33
C TRP A 100 6.47 8.72 -3.30
N GLU A 101 5.22 8.65 -2.85
CA GLU A 101 4.41 7.43 -2.95
C GLU A 101 4.28 6.96 -4.40
N ILE A 102 3.95 7.86 -5.34
CA ILE A 102 3.82 7.55 -6.76
C ILE A 102 5.16 7.08 -7.34
N ILE A 103 6.24 7.80 -7.07
CA ILE A 103 7.57 7.48 -7.59
C ILE A 103 8.05 6.12 -7.08
N LEU A 104 7.95 5.88 -5.77
CA LEU A 104 8.44 4.64 -5.16
C LEU A 104 7.55 3.44 -5.48
N SER A 105 6.22 3.62 -5.56
CA SER A 105 5.31 2.58 -6.02
C SER A 105 5.51 2.24 -7.50
N GLY A 106 5.80 3.24 -8.33
CA GLY A 106 6.17 3.05 -9.74
C GLY A 106 7.50 2.30 -9.89
N ALA A 107 8.53 2.69 -9.13
CA ALA A 107 9.82 2.02 -9.11
C ALA A 107 9.69 0.57 -8.63
N TYR A 108 8.93 0.33 -7.56
CA TYR A 108 8.58 -1.00 -7.09
C TYR A 108 7.92 -1.84 -8.19
N THR A 109 6.93 -1.29 -8.88
CA THR A 109 6.22 -1.99 -9.98
C THR A 109 7.17 -2.34 -11.12
N ALA A 110 8.11 -1.46 -11.46
CA ALA A 110 9.14 -1.75 -12.47
C ALA A 110 10.08 -2.88 -12.02
N ILE A 111 10.53 -2.86 -10.75
CA ILE A 111 11.42 -3.89 -10.20
C ILE A 111 10.74 -5.26 -10.13
N VAL A 112 9.49 -5.34 -9.67
CA VAL A 112 8.77 -6.62 -9.63
C VAL A 112 8.48 -7.17 -11.02
N SER A 113 8.19 -6.29 -12.00
CA SER A 113 8.05 -6.66 -13.41
C SER A 113 9.35 -7.21 -13.98
N LEU A 114 10.47 -6.50 -13.76
CA LEU A 114 11.78 -6.91 -14.21
C LEU A 114 12.19 -8.25 -13.57
N ASN A 115 11.96 -8.41 -12.27
CA ASN A 115 12.23 -9.66 -11.57
C ASN A 115 11.43 -10.81 -12.18
N LEU A 116 10.14 -10.63 -12.45
CA LEU A 116 9.31 -11.68 -13.05
C LEU A 116 9.84 -12.15 -14.41
N ILE A 117 10.28 -11.21 -15.25
CA ILE A 117 10.84 -11.51 -16.57
C ILE A 117 12.18 -12.24 -16.46
N LEU A 118 13.01 -11.86 -15.50
CA LEU A 118 14.39 -12.31 -15.39
C LEU A 118 14.61 -13.53 -14.47
N LEU A 119 13.67 -13.85 -13.58
CA LEU A 119 13.88 -14.80 -12.48
C LEU A 119 14.34 -16.19 -12.94
N GLN A 120 13.92 -16.63 -14.12
CA GLN A 120 14.28 -17.93 -14.68
C GLN A 120 15.58 -17.91 -15.51
N SER A 121 15.97 -16.75 -16.04
CA SER A 121 17.07 -16.59 -16.99
C SER A 121 18.37 -16.06 -16.36
N ILE A 122 18.30 -15.48 -15.16
CA ILE A 122 19.49 -14.93 -14.48
C ILE A 122 20.22 -15.97 -13.61
N PRO A 123 21.55 -15.85 -13.47
CA PRO A 123 22.34 -16.70 -12.59
C PRO A 123 21.97 -16.50 -11.11
N ALA A 124 22.41 -17.42 -10.24
CA ALA A 124 22.05 -17.42 -8.82
C ALA A 124 22.35 -16.09 -8.12
N LEU A 125 23.53 -15.49 -8.39
CA LEU A 125 23.88 -14.17 -7.85
C LEU A 125 22.90 -13.07 -8.30
N GLY A 126 22.46 -13.11 -9.55
CA GLY A 126 21.46 -12.19 -10.09
C GLY A 126 20.11 -12.31 -9.34
N LYS A 127 19.68 -13.53 -9.01
CA LYS A 127 18.46 -13.77 -8.21
C LYS A 127 18.58 -13.17 -6.82
N VAL A 128 19.72 -13.36 -6.15
CA VAL A 128 19.97 -12.77 -4.83
C VAL A 128 19.91 -11.24 -4.88
N LEU A 129 20.55 -10.63 -5.87
CA LEU A 129 20.53 -9.17 -6.06
C LEU A 129 19.11 -8.64 -6.36
N MET A 130 18.34 -9.34 -7.19
CA MET A 130 16.94 -8.99 -7.43
C MET A 130 16.06 -9.21 -6.20
N GLY A 131 16.37 -10.22 -5.38
CA GLY A 131 15.71 -10.43 -4.11
C GLY A 131 15.91 -9.24 -3.16
N TYR A 132 17.13 -8.71 -3.04
CA TYR A 132 17.39 -7.48 -2.28
C TYR A 132 16.65 -6.28 -2.87
N ALA A 133 16.66 -6.11 -4.18
CA ALA A 133 15.95 -5.02 -4.84
C ALA A 133 14.44 -5.08 -4.53
N LEU A 134 13.81 -6.25 -4.65
CA LEU A 134 12.40 -6.44 -4.32
C LEU A 134 12.10 -6.02 -2.87
N VAL A 135 12.87 -6.52 -1.91
CA VAL A 135 12.66 -6.21 -0.49
C VAL A 135 12.80 -4.71 -0.24
N VAL A 136 13.88 -4.09 -0.73
CA VAL A 136 14.14 -2.66 -0.51
C VAL A 136 13.04 -1.80 -1.14
N PHE A 137 12.71 -2.00 -2.40
CA PHE A 137 11.70 -1.17 -3.07
C PHE A 137 10.29 -1.40 -2.53
N ALA A 138 9.93 -2.62 -2.12
CA ALA A 138 8.66 -2.88 -1.47
C ALA A 138 8.55 -2.18 -0.09
N ILE A 139 9.61 -2.23 0.72
CA ILE A 139 9.66 -1.52 2.02
C ILE A 139 9.57 -0.01 1.81
N LEU A 140 10.31 0.54 0.85
CA LEU A 140 10.26 1.97 0.53
C LEU A 140 8.86 2.40 0.07
N ALA A 141 8.18 1.60 -0.77
CA ALA A 141 6.81 1.87 -1.21
C ALA A 141 5.80 1.82 -0.04
N LEU A 142 5.91 0.83 0.85
CA LEU A 142 5.08 0.75 2.08
C LEU A 142 5.28 1.97 2.98
N ALA A 143 6.54 2.34 3.22
CA ALA A 143 6.89 3.48 4.07
C ALA A 143 6.40 4.81 3.46
N ALA A 144 6.55 4.97 2.15
CA ALA A 144 6.08 6.14 1.41
C ALA A 144 4.56 6.27 1.44
N THR A 145 3.84 5.16 1.28
CA THR A 145 2.38 5.12 1.45
C THR A 145 2.01 5.57 2.86
N GLY A 146 2.54 4.94 3.90
CA GLY A 146 2.23 5.37 5.27
C GLY A 146 2.61 6.83 5.58
N PHE A 147 3.61 7.39 4.89
CA PHE A 147 3.98 8.80 5.03
C PHE A 147 3.01 9.73 4.27
N ALA A 148 2.56 9.34 3.08
CA ALA A 148 1.64 10.10 2.25
C ALA A 148 0.26 10.29 2.90
N TYR A 149 -0.20 9.30 3.65
CA TYR A 149 -1.48 9.35 4.35
C TYR A 149 -1.38 10.06 5.72
N ARG A 150 -0.25 10.69 6.07
CA ARG A 150 -0.18 11.51 7.29
C ARG A 150 -0.94 12.82 7.10
N PHE A 151 -2.23 12.82 7.43
CA PHE A 151 -3.05 14.01 7.38
C PHE A 151 -2.84 14.87 8.64
N LEU A 152 -2.23 16.06 8.47
CA LEU A 152 -2.05 17.02 9.56
C LEU A 152 -3.38 17.47 10.18
N ALA A 153 -4.46 17.47 9.40
CA ALA A 153 -5.79 17.87 9.84
C ALA A 153 -6.48 16.82 10.74
N HIS A 154 -5.99 15.58 10.79
CA HIS A 154 -6.59 14.50 11.56
C HIS A 154 -5.61 13.97 12.62
N PRO A 155 -5.84 14.23 13.92
CA PRO A 155 -4.92 13.88 14.99
C PRO A 155 -4.54 12.39 15.03
N ALA A 156 -5.46 11.50 14.65
CA ALA A 156 -5.20 10.06 14.60
C ALA A 156 -4.22 9.64 13.48
N TRP A 157 -4.07 10.44 12.42
CA TRP A 157 -3.23 10.15 11.25
C TRP A 157 -1.96 11.02 11.24
N ASN A 158 -1.90 12.06 12.06
CA ASN A 158 -0.70 12.88 12.26
C ASN A 158 0.32 12.21 13.19
N THR A 159 0.74 10.99 12.84
CA THR A 159 1.74 10.25 13.61
C THR A 159 2.78 9.61 12.68
N PRO A 160 4.08 9.65 13.03
CA PRO A 160 5.11 8.92 12.29
C PRO A 160 4.94 7.40 12.40
N ILE A 161 4.14 6.91 13.35
CA ILE A 161 3.85 5.48 13.56
C ILE A 161 3.09 4.89 12.36
N LEU A 162 2.42 5.71 11.54
CA LEU A 162 1.61 5.22 10.42
C LEU A 162 2.45 4.43 9.41
N SER A 163 3.66 4.88 9.07
CA SER A 163 4.57 4.13 8.20
C SER A 163 4.97 2.78 8.78
N ILE A 164 5.12 2.68 10.11
CA ILE A 164 5.42 1.42 10.80
C ILE A 164 4.20 0.49 10.74
N ILE A 165 2.99 1.02 10.96
CA ILE A 165 1.74 0.26 10.85
C ILE A 165 1.57 -0.29 9.43
N TYR A 166 1.82 0.53 8.40
CA TYR A 166 1.75 0.09 7.01
C TYR A 166 2.77 -1.00 6.71
N LEU A 167 4.02 -0.85 7.19
CA LEU A 167 5.05 -1.87 7.04
C LEU A 167 4.66 -3.20 7.72
N ILE A 168 4.27 -3.15 8.99
CA ILE A 168 3.89 -4.34 9.76
C ILE A 168 2.66 -5.01 9.15
N SER A 169 1.63 -4.24 8.80
CA SER A 169 0.44 -4.78 8.13
C SER A 169 0.81 -5.40 6.78
N GLY A 170 1.60 -4.73 5.94
CA GLY A 170 2.09 -5.29 4.67
C GLY A 170 2.82 -6.63 4.84
N LEU A 171 3.71 -6.73 5.83
CA LEU A 171 4.42 -7.98 6.15
C LEU A 171 3.46 -9.09 6.59
N ILE A 172 2.54 -8.78 7.50
CA ILE A 172 1.54 -9.72 8.00
C ILE A 172 0.67 -10.22 6.84
N LEU A 173 0.19 -9.31 5.99
CA LEU A 173 -0.62 -9.61 4.80
C LEU A 173 0.13 -10.45 3.76
N GLY A 174 1.38 -10.11 3.47
CA GLY A 174 2.24 -10.87 2.56
C GLY A 174 2.48 -12.29 3.06
N LEU A 175 2.70 -12.45 4.37
CA LEU A 175 2.87 -13.74 4.99
C LEU A 175 1.60 -14.58 4.86
N ALA A 176 0.45 -14.00 5.20
CA ALA A 176 -0.87 -14.64 5.09
C ALA A 176 -1.15 -15.12 3.66
N LEU A 177 -0.90 -14.24 2.69
CA LEU A 177 -1.12 -14.52 1.29
C LEU A 177 -0.22 -15.66 0.84
N THR A 178 1.08 -15.59 1.10
CA THR A 178 2.05 -16.66 0.80
C THR A 178 1.62 -17.98 1.42
N SER A 179 1.17 -17.94 2.66
CA SER A 179 0.72 -19.11 3.42
C SER A 179 -0.51 -19.79 2.83
N SER A 180 -1.42 -19.03 2.23
CA SER A 180 -2.69 -19.55 1.72
C SER A 180 -2.54 -20.54 0.57
N TYR A 181 -1.43 -20.46 -0.17
CA TYR A 181 -1.14 -21.33 -1.31
C TYR A 181 0.20 -22.08 -1.18
N ALA A 182 0.94 -21.87 -0.08
CA ALA A 182 2.16 -22.64 0.17
C ALA A 182 1.81 -24.11 0.44
N PRO A 183 2.46 -25.08 -0.22
CA PRO A 183 2.18 -26.49 0.01
C PRO A 183 2.56 -26.90 1.43
N ALA A 184 1.69 -27.68 2.08
CA ALA A 184 1.87 -28.14 3.46
C ALA A 184 3.16 -28.96 3.67
N SER A 185 3.69 -29.56 2.59
CA SER A 185 4.97 -30.29 2.58
C SER A 185 6.19 -29.41 2.87
N LEU A 186 6.08 -28.08 2.79
CA LEU A 186 7.17 -27.16 3.13
C LEU A 186 7.34 -26.98 4.64
N GLY A 187 6.51 -27.62 5.48
CA GLY A 187 6.58 -27.51 6.94
C GLY A 187 6.19 -26.13 7.48
N LEU A 188 5.64 -25.29 6.61
CA LEU A 188 5.21 -23.93 6.88
C LEU A 188 3.72 -23.94 7.26
N ASP A 189 3.39 -24.40 8.48
CA ASP A 189 2.00 -24.37 8.97
C ASP A 189 1.63 -22.99 9.54
N PHE A 190 1.08 -22.15 8.67
CA PHE A 190 0.65 -20.80 8.99
C PHE A 190 -0.88 -20.68 9.18
N LYS A 191 -1.62 -21.80 9.31
CA LYS A 191 -3.07 -21.80 9.54
C LYS A 191 -3.52 -20.97 10.76
N PRO A 192 -2.82 -20.97 11.92
CA PRO A 192 -3.20 -20.08 13.05
C PRO A 192 -2.93 -18.59 12.76
N VAL A 193 -2.01 -18.28 11.84
CA VAL A 193 -1.69 -16.92 11.40
C VAL A 193 -2.79 -16.39 10.49
N LEU A 194 -3.35 -17.20 9.59
CA LEU A 194 -4.47 -16.85 8.70
C LEU A 194 -5.76 -16.41 9.43
N GLY A 195 -6.13 -17.08 10.53
CA GLY A 195 -7.33 -16.74 11.30
C GLY A 195 -7.22 -15.42 12.07
N SER A 196 -6.06 -15.15 12.65
CA SER A 196 -5.75 -13.88 13.32
C SER A 196 -5.57 -12.72 12.32
N LEU A 197 -5.18 -13.03 11.09
CA LEU A 197 -5.05 -12.11 9.96
C LEU A 197 -6.36 -11.67 9.32
N GLY A 198 -7.32 -12.59 9.16
CA GLY A 198 -8.67 -12.23 8.71
C GLY A 198 -9.32 -11.22 9.65
N LEU A 199 -9.10 -11.39 10.96
CA LEU A 199 -9.55 -10.45 11.99
C LEU A 199 -8.80 -9.11 11.92
N LEU A 200 -7.49 -9.12 11.68
CA LEU A 200 -6.67 -7.90 11.51
C LEU A 200 -7.05 -7.13 10.25
N LEU A 201 -7.26 -7.80 9.12
CA LEU A 201 -7.78 -7.22 7.89
C LEU A 201 -9.18 -6.65 8.06
N LEU A 202 -10.05 -7.36 8.77
CA LEU A 202 -11.40 -6.90 9.07
C LEU A 202 -11.36 -5.67 9.99
N LEU A 203 -10.54 -5.71 11.04
CA LEU A 203 -10.32 -4.57 11.95
C LEU A 203 -9.70 -3.38 11.22
N GLN A 204 -8.76 -3.60 10.32
CA GLN A 204 -8.09 -2.55 9.57
C GLN A 204 -9.01 -1.96 8.50
N ALA A 205 -9.80 -2.78 7.80
CA ALA A 205 -10.86 -2.32 6.91
C ALA A 205 -11.96 -1.59 7.69
N LEU A 206 -12.34 -2.05 8.88
CA LEU A 206 -13.29 -1.37 9.75
C LEU A 206 -12.75 -0.04 10.26
N VAL A 207 -11.47 0.04 10.62
CA VAL A 207 -10.80 1.29 10.99
C VAL A 207 -10.73 2.21 9.77
N GLU A 208 -10.29 1.73 8.61
CA GLU A 208 -10.24 2.54 7.38
C GLU A 208 -11.64 3.06 6.99
N LEU A 209 -12.68 2.23 7.06
CA LEU A 209 -14.07 2.62 6.79
C LEU A 209 -14.68 3.54 7.86
N PHE A 210 -14.37 3.32 9.14
CA PHE A 210 -14.86 4.17 10.23
C PHE A 210 -14.16 5.54 10.22
N TYR A 211 -12.90 5.61 9.78
CA TYR A 211 -12.11 6.83 9.74
C TYR A 211 -12.24 7.61 8.43
N LEU A 212 -12.46 6.93 7.29
CA LEU A 212 -13.11 7.48 6.10
C LEU A 212 -14.60 7.69 6.37
N ARG A 213 -14.99 8.16 7.55
CA ARG A 213 -16.28 8.76 7.82
C ARG A 213 -16.11 10.17 8.41
N TYR A 214 -14.86 10.54 8.70
CA TYR A 214 -14.44 11.78 9.33
C TYR A 214 -13.43 12.58 8.48
N LEU A 215 -13.09 12.08 7.28
CA LEU A 215 -12.42 12.87 6.22
C LEU A 215 -13.44 13.83 5.57
#